data_AF-A0A7X9WJ62-F1
#
_entry.id   AF-A0A7X9WJ62-F1
#
_cell.length_a   1.000
_cell.length_b   1.000
_cell.length_c   1.000
_cell.angle_alpha   90.00
_cell.angle_beta   90.00
_cell.angle_gamma   90.00
#
_symmetry.space_group_name_H-M   'P 1'
#
loop_
_entity.id
_entity.type
_entity.pdbx_description
1 polymer ?
#
loop_
_entity_poly.entity_id
_entity_poly.type
_entity_poly.pdbx_seq_one_letter_code
_entity_poly.pdbx_strand_id
1 'polypeptide(L)'
;MFMQSVFPFIAVIVSIAIGGWVLTTWLRIKNGYPLDGAWGQAVYPKNNDEAMERIKLISQENAQLRAELGSIKDRLANVERIVTDSSHSLDREIEQLRGTRN
;
A
#
# COMPACT_ATOMS: atom_id res chain seq x y z
N MET A 1 -61.37 20.84 -13.45
CA MET A 1 -61.48 20.89 -11.99
C MET A 1 -60.92 19.64 -11.31
N PHE A 2 -61.27 18.42 -11.77
CA PHE A 2 -60.81 17.16 -11.14
C PHE A 2 -59.29 16.91 -11.21
N MET A 3 -58.61 17.33 -12.28
CA MET A 3 -57.15 17.12 -12.42
C MET A 3 -56.32 18.02 -11.49
N GLN A 4 -56.88 19.16 -11.09
CA GLN A 4 -56.18 20.17 -10.28
C GLN A 4 -56.19 19.81 -8.79
N SER A 5 -57.22 19.08 -8.33
CA SER A 5 -57.31 18.58 -6.95
C SER A 5 -56.42 17.36 -6.69
N VAL A 6 -56.06 16.59 -7.72
CA VAL A 6 -55.24 15.37 -7.59
C VAL A 6 -53.73 15.69 -7.63
N PHE A 7 -53.35 16.79 -8.28
CA PHE A 7 -51.96 17.25 -8.38
C PHE A 7 -51.21 17.40 -7.04
N PRO A 8 -51.77 18.01 -5.98
CA PRO A 8 -51.07 18.12 -4.69
C PRO A 8 -50.81 16.76 -4.04
N PHE A 9 -51.72 15.79 -4.18
CA PHE A 9 -51.52 14.44 -3.64
C PHE A 9 -50.40 13.69 -4.38
N ILE A 10 -50.36 13.81 -5.71
CA ILE A 10 -49.29 13.24 -6.52
C ILE A 10 -47.94 13.84 -6.13
N ALA A 11 -47.87 15.17 -5.96
CA ALA A 11 -46.64 15.85 -5.56
C ALA A 11 -46.11 15.33 -4.21
N VAL A 12 -46.98 15.22 -3.20
CA VAL A 12 -46.59 14.70 -1.87
C VAL A 12 -46.07 13.27 -1.94
N ILE A 13 -46.74 12.39 -2.69
CA ILE A 13 -46.33 10.99 -2.84
C ILE A 13 -44.97 10.89 -3.52
N VAL A 14 -44.74 11.65 -4.59
CA VAL A 14 -43.46 11.70 -5.30
C VAL A 14 -42.34 12.23 -4.40
N SER A 15 -42.61 13.28 -3.62
CA SER A 15 -41.64 13.82 -2.67
C SER A 15 -41.23 12.80 -1.60
N ILE A 16 -42.20 12.05 -1.05
CA ILE A 16 -41.92 11.01 -0.05
C ILE A 16 -41.13 9.84 -0.68
N ALA A 17 -41.48 9.43 -1.90
CA ALA A 17 -40.79 8.34 -2.59
C ALA A 17 -39.32 8.69 -2.87
N ILE A 18 -39.05 9.90 -3.38
CA ILE A 18 -37.69 10.38 -3.64
C ILE A 18 -36.94 10.55 -2.32
N GLY A 19 -37.56 11.14 -1.30
CA GLY A 19 -36.97 11.30 0.03
C GLY A 19 -36.58 9.96 0.66
N GLY A 20 -37.46 8.95 0.59
CA GLY A 20 -37.18 7.59 1.07
C GLY A 20 -36.00 6.94 0.34
N TRP A 21 -35.90 7.10 -0.98
CA TRP A 21 -34.78 6.58 -1.76
C TRP A 21 -33.45 7.26 -1.43
N VAL A 22 -33.46 8.60 -1.27
CA VAL A 22 -32.26 9.35 -0.86
C VAL A 22 -31.82 8.96 0.55
N LEU A 23 -32.75 8.84 1.49
CA LEU A 23 -32.46 8.43 2.87
C LEU A 23 -31.87 7.02 2.96
N THR A 24 -32.44 6.07 2.23
CA THR A 24 -31.93 4.69 2.20
C THR A 24 -30.55 4.61 1.54
N THR A 25 -30.32 5.37 0.46
CA THR A 25 -29.00 5.46 -0.19
C THR A 25 -27.97 6.13 0.74
N TRP A 26 -28.35 7.20 1.44
CA TRP A 26 -27.49 7.86 2.42
C TRP A 26 -27.11 6.94 3.58
N LEU A 27 -28.07 6.16 4.09
CA LEU A 27 -27.84 5.17 5.14
C LEU A 27 -26.92 4.03 4.67
N ARG A 28 -27.10 3.53 3.43
CA ARG A 28 -26.22 2.52 2.81
C ARG A 28 -24.79 3.04 2.68
N ILE A 29 -24.61 4.28 2.24
CA ILE A 29 -23.29 4.93 2.14
C ILE A 29 -22.63 5.04 3.52
N LYS A 30 -23.35 5.57 4.52
CA LYS A 30 -22.82 5.78 5.86
C LYS A 30 -22.43 4.47 6.56
N ASN A 31 -23.19 3.40 6.33
CA ASN A 31 -22.94 2.08 6.92
C ASN A 31 -22.05 1.18 6.06
N GLY A 32 -21.50 1.67 4.93
CA GLY A 32 -20.56 0.93 4.10
C GLY A 32 -21.16 -0.25 3.33
N TYR A 33 -22.48 -0.28 3.14
CA TYR A 33 -23.10 -1.30 2.28
C TYR A 33 -22.75 -1.05 0.82
N PRO A 34 -22.54 -2.11 0.02
CA PRO A 34 -22.25 -1.96 -1.39
C PRO A 34 -23.40 -1.22 -2.08
N LEU A 35 -23.05 -0.17 -2.82
CA LEU A 35 -23.99 0.47 -3.75
C LEU A 35 -24.02 -0.37 -5.01
N ASP A 36 -25.23 -0.64 -5.51
CA ASP A 36 -25.41 -1.30 -6.80
C ASP A 36 -24.98 -0.31 -7.89
N GLY A 37 -23.81 -0.54 -8.49
CA GLY A 37 -23.40 0.19 -9.68
C GLY A 37 -24.34 -0.10 -10.85
N ALA A 38 -24.29 0.74 -11.89
CA ALA A 38 -25.14 0.63 -13.09
C ALA A 38 -25.07 -0.75 -13.82
N TRP A 39 -24.13 -1.62 -13.43
CA TRP A 39 -23.88 -2.95 -13.98
C TRP A 39 -23.70 -4.03 -12.88
N GLY A 40 -24.37 -3.90 -11.74
CA GLY A 40 -24.34 -4.93 -10.67
C GLY A 40 -23.00 -5.06 -9.95
N GLN A 41 -22.07 -4.12 -10.17
CA GLN A 41 -20.81 -4.09 -9.44
C GLN A 41 -21.04 -3.44 -8.07
N ALA A 42 -20.74 -4.18 -7.01
CA ALA A 42 -20.74 -3.68 -5.64
C ALA A 42 -19.66 -2.61 -5.48
N VAL A 43 -20.05 -1.33 -5.49
CA VAL A 43 -19.15 -0.22 -5.20
C VAL A 43 -19.17 0.03 -3.70
N TYR A 44 -18.08 -0.37 -3.03
CA TYR A 44 -17.86 0.01 -1.64
C TYR A 44 -17.36 1.45 -1.58
N PRO A 45 -17.96 2.34 -0.76
CA PRO A 45 -17.36 3.63 -0.46
C PRO A 45 -16.05 3.38 0.28
N LYS A 46 -14.93 3.43 -0.45
CA LYS A 46 -13.59 3.26 0.12
C LYS A 46 -13.15 4.58 0.72
N ASN A 47 -12.93 4.57 2.04
CA ASN A 47 -12.15 5.62 2.71
C ASN A 47 -10.69 5.46 2.27
N ASN A 48 -10.34 6.06 1.13
CA ASN A 48 -9.03 5.94 0.51
C ASN A 48 -7.90 6.53 1.38
N ASP A 49 -8.22 7.36 2.37
CA ASP A 49 -7.22 8.10 3.15
C ASP A 49 -6.41 7.20 4.08
N GLU A 50 -7.05 6.29 4.84
CA GLU A 50 -6.33 5.36 5.71
C GLU A 50 -5.48 4.35 4.92
N ALA A 51 -5.99 3.88 3.78
CA ALA A 51 -5.25 2.97 2.91
C ALA A 51 -4.04 3.67 2.29
N MET A 52 -4.19 4.93 1.86
CA MET A 52 -3.10 5.74 1.31
C MET A 52 -2.03 6.05 2.35
N GLU A 53 -2.45 6.35 3.59
CA GLU A 53 -1.52 6.58 4.70
C GLU A 53 -0.71 5.32 5.04
N ARG A 54 -1.36 4.15 5.10
CA ARG A 54 -0.66 2.86 5.28
C ARG A 54 0.31 2.57 4.14
N ILE A 55 -0.07 2.84 2.89
CA ILE A 55 0.81 2.67 1.73
C ILE A 55 2.04 3.58 1.86
N LYS A 56 1.85 4.83 2.32
CA LYS A 56 2.95 5.77 2.55
C LYS A 56 3.90 5.29 3.64
N LEU A 57 3.38 4.80 4.77
CA LEU A 57 4.19 4.24 5.87
C LEU A 57 5.00 3.02 5.39
N ILE A 58 4.36 2.07 4.72
CA ILE A 58 5.03 0.87 4.18
C ILE A 58 6.09 1.24 3.12
N SER A 59 5.83 2.26 2.30
CA SER A 59 6.80 2.75 1.31
C SER A 59 8.05 3.32 1.99
N GLN A 60 7.89 4.04 3.10
CA GLN A 60 9.00 4.55 3.92
C GLN A 60 9.81 3.42 4.57
N GLU A 61 9.15 2.43 5.17
CA GLU A 61 9.82 1.26 5.75
C GLU A 61 10.64 0.49 4.70
N ASN A 62 10.08 0.31 3.50
CA ASN A 62 10.82 -0.34 2.40
C ASN A 62 12.04 0.46 1.95
N ALA A 63 11.98 1.79 1.96
CA ALA A 63 13.13 2.63 1.65
C ALA A 63 14.23 2.50 2.70
N GLN A 64 13.87 2.49 3.98
CA GLN A 64 14.80 2.28 5.08
C GLN A 64 15.46 0.89 5.02
N LEU A 65 14.67 -0.18 4.85
CA LEU A 65 15.20 -1.55 4.74
C LEU A 65 16.18 -1.69 3.58
N ARG A 66 15.93 -1.03 2.45
CA ARG A 66 16.85 -1.04 1.31
C ARG A 66 18.16 -0.32 1.63
N ALA A 67 18.13 0.77 2.39
CA ALA A 67 19.33 1.47 2.83
C ALA A 67 20.14 0.61 3.82
N GLU A 68 19.47 -0.03 4.80
CA GLU A 68 20.11 -0.94 5.75
C GLU A 68 20.75 -2.14 5.03
N LEU A 69 20.03 -2.76 4.08
CA LEU A 69 20.58 -3.84 3.25
C LEU A 69 21.79 -3.38 2.41
N GLY A 70 21.78 -2.15 1.90
CA GLY A 70 22.93 -1.56 1.22
C GLY A 70 24.16 -1.50 2.12
N SER A 71 24.00 -0.96 3.34
CA SER A 71 25.10 -0.86 4.31
C SER A 71 25.68 -2.22 4.71
N ILE A 72 24.82 -3.24 4.83
CA ILE A 72 25.26 -4.61 5.14
C ILE A 72 26.04 -5.20 3.97
N LYS A 73 25.60 -4.97 2.72
CA LYS A 73 26.34 -5.40 1.52
C LYS A 73 27.73 -4.78 1.44
N ASP A 74 27.87 -3.49 1.72
CA ASP A 74 29.18 -2.81 1.72
C ASP A 74 30.13 -3.40 2.77
N ARG A 75 29.60 -3.73 3.95
CA ARG A 75 30.38 -4.41 5.00
C ARG A 75 30.76 -5.83 4.60
N LEU A 76 29.85 -6.58 3.97
CA LEU A 76 30.14 -7.92 3.45
C LEU A 76 31.24 -7.87 2.40
N ALA A 77 31.20 -6.93 1.47
CA ALA A 77 32.26 -6.74 0.47
C ALA A 77 33.62 -6.42 1.12
N ASN A 78 33.64 -5.60 2.17
CA ASN A 78 34.86 -5.34 2.93
C ASN A 78 35.39 -6.59 3.62
N VAL A 79 34.51 -7.42 4.20
CA VAL A 79 34.90 -8.69 4.84
C VAL A 79 35.45 -9.67 3.79
N GLU A 80 34.78 -9.80 2.65
CA GLU A 80 35.23 -10.63 1.52
C GLU A 80 36.63 -10.22 1.06
N ARG A 81 36.88 -8.92 0.93
CA ARG A 81 38.21 -8.39 0.58
C ARG A 81 39.26 -8.74 1.62
N ILE A 82 38.96 -8.57 2.92
CA ILE A 82 39.91 -8.89 4.00
C ILE A 82 40.28 -10.38 3.95
N VAL A 83 39.28 -11.26 3.87
CA VAL A 83 39.50 -12.71 3.88
C VAL A 83 40.31 -13.15 2.65
N THR A 84 40.01 -12.58 1.48
CA THR A 84 40.67 -12.94 0.22
C THR A 84 42.11 -12.40 0.15
N ASP A 85 42.30 -11.11 0.43
CA ASP A 85 43.63 -10.47 0.36
C ASP A 85 44.58 -11.02 1.44
N SER A 86 44.07 -11.26 2.66
CA SER A 86 44.84 -11.83 3.78
C SER A 86 45.42 -13.20 3.43
N SER A 87 44.61 -14.09 2.86
CA SER A 87 45.03 -15.46 2.52
C SER A 87 46.18 -15.45 1.52
N HIS A 88 46.06 -14.67 0.44
CA HIS A 88 47.11 -14.56 -0.57
C HIS A 88 48.37 -13.87 -0.06
N SER A 89 48.25 -12.93 0.90
CA SER A 89 49.42 -12.28 1.49
C SER A 89 50.23 -13.25 2.36
N LEU A 90 49.55 -14.09 3.15
CA LEU A 90 50.18 -15.08 4.01
C LEU A 90 50.90 -16.16 3.19
N ASP A 91 50.27 -16.68 2.13
CA ASP A 91 50.89 -17.68 1.26
C ASP A 91 52.19 -17.18 0.63
N ARG A 92 52.20 -15.91 0.18
CA ARG A 92 53.40 -15.27 -0.37
C ARG A 92 54.51 -15.11 0.67
N GLU A 93 54.14 -14.72 1.90
CA GLU A 93 55.09 -14.53 2.99
C GLU A 93 55.71 -15.87 3.44
N ILE A 94 54.91 -16.95 3.48
CA ILE A 94 55.38 -18.31 3.74
C ILE A 94 56.38 -18.75 2.67
N GLU A 95 56.10 -18.53 1.39
CA GLU A 95 56.99 -18.97 0.31
C GLU A 95 58.33 -18.20 0.31
N GLN A 96 58.32 -16.91 0.65
CA GLN A 96 59.56 -16.13 0.86
C GLN A 96 60.42 -16.68 2.00
N LEU A 97 59.80 -17.10 3.11
CA LEU A 97 60.53 -17.70 4.23
C LEU A 97 61.09 -19.09 3.88
N ARG A 98 60.41 -19.86 3.03
CA ARG A 98 60.90 -21.16 2.53
C ARG A 98 62.10 -20.99 1.59
N GLY A 99 62.04 -20.02 0.66
CA GLY A 99 63.14 -19.74 -0.27
C GLY A 99 64.40 -19.20 0.39
N THR A 100 64.28 -18.53 1.54
CA THR A 100 65.42 -17.98 2.30
C THR A 100 66.13 -19.00 3.18
N ARG A 101 65.46 -20.12 3.53
CA ARG A 101 65.97 -21.13 4.48
C ARG A 101 66.66 -22.32 3.79
N ASN A 102 66.63 -22.40 2.46
CA ASN A 102 67.37 -23.37 1.64
C ASN A 102 68.49 -22.68 0.87
#